data_AF-A0A4S2IQK4-F1
#
_entry.id   AF-A0A4S2IQK4-F1
#
_cell.length_a   1.000
_cell.length_b   1.000
_cell.length_c   1.000
_cell.angle_alpha   90.00
_cell.angle_beta   90.00
_cell.angle_gamma   90.00
#
_symmetry.space_group_name_H-M   'P 1'
#
loop_
_entity.id
_entity.type
_entity.pdbx_description
1 polymer ?
#
loop_
_entity_poly.entity_id
_entity_poly.type
_entity_poly.pdbx_seq_one_letter_code
_entity_poly.pdbx_strand_id
1 'polypeptide(L)'
;MTDTARPSTPAWARAGTQLPLDAVADFDEAVFSAPSLLPEWSRGHLVAHVAASADALCNLVHWAGVGERAPMYASAEEHAVGIARGGHVGR
;
A
#
# COMPACT_ATOMS: atom_id res chain seq x y z
N MET A 1 18.36 10.95 -31.22
CA MET A 1 17.13 10.65 -30.47
C MET A 1 17.39 9.35 -29.74
N THR A 2 17.90 9.43 -28.51
CA THR A 2 18.21 8.23 -27.71
C THR A 2 16.90 7.62 -27.25
N ASP A 3 16.70 6.35 -27.60
CA ASP A 3 15.69 5.49 -26.99
C ASP A 3 16.02 5.36 -25.51
N THR A 4 15.40 6.20 -24.68
CA THR A 4 15.53 6.11 -23.24
C THR A 4 14.76 4.87 -22.83
N ALA A 5 15.47 3.74 -22.67
CA ALA A 5 14.90 2.52 -22.14
C ALA A 5 14.02 2.85 -20.92
N ARG A 6 12.74 2.47 -21.00
CA ARG A 6 11.77 2.73 -19.94
C ARG A 6 12.36 2.23 -18.61
N PRO A 7 12.43 3.07 -17.56
CA PRO A 7 13.06 2.67 -16.31
C PRO A 7 12.38 1.40 -15.78
N SER A 8 13.17 0.37 -15.53
CA SER A 8 12.71 -0.85 -14.88
C SER A 8 12.64 -0.63 -13.37
N THR A 9 11.64 -1.21 -12.70
CA THR A 9 11.58 -1.23 -11.23
C THR A 9 12.88 -1.80 -10.66
N PRO A 10 13.58 -1.08 -9.76
CA PRO A 10 14.81 -1.57 -9.16
C PRO A 10 14.61 -2.90 -8.40
N ALA A 11 15.65 -3.73 -8.36
CA ALA A 11 15.58 -5.04 -7.68
C ALA A 11 15.19 -4.93 -6.20
N TRP A 12 15.66 -3.88 -5.50
CA TRP A 12 15.31 -3.64 -4.09
C TRP A 12 13.83 -3.36 -3.89
N ALA A 13 13.17 -2.68 -4.84
CA ALA A 13 11.75 -2.39 -4.75
C ALA A 13 10.92 -3.67 -4.94
N ARG A 14 11.32 -4.54 -5.88
CA ARG A 14 10.68 -5.85 -6.06
C ARG A 14 10.85 -6.73 -4.83
N ALA A 15 12.06 -6.83 -4.29
CA ALA A 15 12.33 -7.59 -3.07
C ALA A 15 11.53 -7.04 -1.88
N GLY A 16 11.49 -5.72 -1.72
CA GLY A 16 10.71 -5.04 -0.68
C GLY A 16 9.20 -5.29 -0.78
N THR A 17 8.66 -5.50 -1.99
CA THR A 17 7.25 -5.90 -2.18
C THR A 17 7.01 -7.38 -1.85
N GLN A 18 7.94 -8.28 -2.18
CA GLN A 18 7.75 -9.71 -1.89
C GLN A 18 7.76 -10.03 -0.40
N LEU A 19 8.64 -9.39 0.39
CA LEU A 19 8.73 -9.62 1.84
C LEU A 19 7.38 -9.53 2.59
N PRO A 20 6.59 -8.44 2.48
CA PRO A 20 5.29 -8.37 3.13
C PRO A 20 4.24 -9.30 2.50
N LEU A 21 4.31 -9.57 1.18
CA LEU A 21 3.39 -10.49 0.53
C LEU A 21 3.57 -11.93 1.06
N ASP A 22 4.82 -12.39 1.17
CA ASP A 22 5.14 -13.69 1.73
C ASP A 22 4.74 -13.76 3.21
N ALA A 23 4.94 -12.67 3.96
CA ALA A 23 4.61 -12.62 5.38
C ALA A 23 3.10 -12.73 5.67
N VAL A 24 2.24 -12.22 4.78
CA VAL A 24 0.78 -12.22 4.96
C VAL A 24 0.08 -13.36 4.22
N ALA A 25 0.81 -14.16 3.44
CA ALA A 25 0.24 -15.20 2.57
C ALA A 25 -0.64 -16.21 3.32
N ASP A 26 -0.24 -16.54 4.56
CA ASP A 26 -0.93 -17.52 5.40
C ASP A 26 -1.76 -16.87 6.53
N PHE A 27 -2.02 -15.56 6.46
CA PHE A 27 -2.84 -14.89 7.47
C PHE A 27 -4.31 -15.26 7.29
N ASP A 28 -4.89 -15.81 8.35
CA ASP A 28 -6.33 -15.90 8.50
C ASP A 28 -6.89 -14.65 9.20
N GLU A 29 -8.21 -14.66 9.39
CA GLU A 29 -8.91 -13.53 10.00
C GLU A 29 -8.46 -13.23 11.43
N ALA A 30 -8.21 -14.28 12.22
CA ALA A 30 -7.76 -14.10 13.59
C ALA A 30 -6.37 -13.43 13.63
N VAL A 31 -5.50 -13.76 12.68
CA VAL A 31 -4.17 -13.16 12.56
C VAL A 31 -4.26 -11.68 12.16
N PHE A 32 -5.11 -11.33 11.19
CA PHE A 32 -5.35 -9.93 10.78
C PHE A 32 -5.93 -9.08 11.91
N SER A 33 -6.85 -9.64 12.69
CA SER A 33 -7.49 -8.95 13.81
C SER A 33 -6.56 -8.74 15.02
N ALA A 34 -5.49 -9.52 15.16
CA ALA A 34 -4.58 -9.41 16.29
C ALA A 34 -3.66 -8.16 16.24
N PRO A 35 -3.14 -7.68 17.39
CA PRO A 35 -2.29 -6.50 17.44
C PRO A 35 -1.04 -6.61 16.58
N SER A 36 -0.66 -5.49 15.96
CA SER A 36 0.64 -5.29 15.33
C SER A 36 1.67 -4.78 16.36
N LEU A 37 2.89 -4.48 15.90
CA LEU A 37 3.90 -3.80 16.71
C LEU A 37 3.69 -2.28 16.80
N LEU A 38 2.79 -1.73 15.97
CA LEU A 38 2.40 -0.32 16.05
C LEU A 38 1.30 -0.16 17.10
N PRO A 39 1.41 0.81 18.03
CA PRO A 39 0.38 1.06 19.02
C PRO A 39 -1.00 1.24 18.38
N GLU A 40 -2.01 0.59 18.97
CA GLU A 40 -3.43 0.70 18.58
C GLU A 40 -3.77 0.15 17.19
N TRP A 41 -2.79 -0.37 16.44
CA TRP A 41 -3.00 -0.94 15.12
C TRP A 41 -3.05 -2.46 15.19
N SER A 42 -4.11 -3.05 14.65
CA SER A 42 -4.11 -4.46 14.27
C SER A 42 -3.18 -4.72 13.08
N ARG A 43 -2.85 -5.99 12.82
CA ARG A 43 -2.13 -6.37 11.58
C ARG A 43 -2.93 -5.98 10.34
N GLY A 44 -4.26 -6.07 10.39
CA GLY A 44 -5.15 -5.61 9.34
C GLY A 44 -5.01 -4.11 9.04
N HIS A 45 -4.95 -3.24 10.06
CA HIS A 45 -4.67 -1.81 9.85
C HIS A 45 -3.35 -1.58 9.11
N LEU A 46 -2.29 -2.30 9.53
CA LEU A 46 -0.97 -2.17 8.91
C LEU A 46 -0.98 -2.62 7.44
N VAL A 47 -1.60 -3.76 7.14
CA VAL A 47 -1.68 -4.28 5.77
C VAL A 47 -2.53 -3.36 4.89
N ALA A 48 -3.66 -2.86 5.39
CA ALA A 48 -4.48 -1.89 4.67
C ALA A 48 -3.74 -0.58 4.40
N HIS A 49 -2.92 -0.09 5.35
CA HIS A 49 -2.08 1.08 5.13
C HIS A 49 -1.07 0.88 4.00
N VAL A 50 -0.40 -0.27 3.95
CA VAL A 50 0.57 -0.60 2.88
C VAL A 50 -0.13 -0.69 1.53
N ALA A 51 -1.29 -1.35 1.46
CA ALA A 51 -2.09 -1.46 0.24
C ALA A 51 -2.55 -0.07 -0.26
N ALA A 52 -3.13 0.75 0.64
CA ALA A 52 -3.55 2.10 0.32
C ALA A 52 -2.38 2.99 -0.13
N SER A 53 -1.20 2.82 0.47
CA SER A 53 0.02 3.53 0.04
C SER A 53 0.46 3.11 -1.37
N ALA A 54 0.32 1.84 -1.73
CA ALA A 54 0.64 1.35 -3.06
C ALA A 54 -0.29 1.95 -4.13
N ASP A 55 -1.60 1.97 -3.87
CA ASP A 55 -2.59 2.62 -4.75
C ASP A 55 -2.30 4.12 -4.89
N ALA A 56 -1.95 4.78 -3.78
CA ALA A 56 -1.61 6.18 -3.76
C ALA A 56 -0.33 6.51 -4.57
N LEU A 57 0.66 5.63 -4.56
CA LEU A 57 1.85 5.76 -5.42
C LEU A 57 1.51 5.56 -6.91
N CYS A 58 0.55 4.70 -7.24
CA CYS A 58 0.06 4.55 -8.62
C CYS A 58 -0.53 5.86 -9.17
N ASN A 59 -1.21 6.66 -8.34
CA ASN A 59 -1.68 8.00 -8.73
C ASN A 59 -0.51 8.90 -9.18
N LEU A 60 0.59 8.90 -8.43
CA LEU A 60 1.78 9.70 -8.77
C LEU A 60 2.46 9.22 -10.06
N VAL A 61 2.58 7.90 -10.24
CA VAL A 61 3.14 7.31 -11.47
C VAL A 61 2.26 7.62 -12.68
N HIS A 62 0.94 7.54 -12.52
CA HIS A 62 -0.02 7.92 -13.55
C HIS A 62 0.14 9.40 -13.91
N TRP A 63 0.14 10.29 -12.92
CA TRP A 63 0.34 11.72 -13.15
C TRP A 63 1.66 11.99 -13.88
N ALA A 64 2.76 11.38 -13.45
CA ALA A 64 4.04 11.52 -14.14
C ALA A 64 4.01 11.05 -15.61
N GLY A 65 3.19 10.03 -15.93
CA GLY A 65 3.08 9.47 -17.27
C GLY A 65 2.16 10.24 -18.22
N VAL A 66 1.03 10.77 -17.73
CA VAL A 66 0.01 11.40 -18.59
C VAL A 66 -0.13 12.91 -18.39
N GLY A 67 0.47 13.48 -17.34
CA GLY A 67 0.42 14.91 -17.02
C GLY A 67 -0.88 15.37 -16.34
N GLU A 68 -1.87 14.49 -16.21
CA GLU A 68 -3.12 14.75 -15.49
C GLU A 68 -2.91 14.65 -13.98
N ARG A 69 -3.28 15.70 -13.24
CA ARG A 69 -3.03 15.78 -11.80
C ARG A 69 -3.80 14.70 -11.04
N ALA A 70 -3.06 13.76 -10.45
CA ALA A 70 -3.58 12.75 -9.52
C ALA A 70 -2.73 12.80 -8.23
N PRO A 71 -3.20 13.50 -7.16
CA PRO A 71 -2.47 13.54 -5.90
C PRO A 71 -2.40 12.14 -5.28
N MET A 72 -1.40 11.90 -4.44
CA MET A 72 -1.21 10.63 -3.73
C MET A 72 -2.47 10.24 -2.93
N TYR A 73 -3.00 11.19 -2.15
CA TYR A 73 -4.30 11.10 -1.50
C TYR A 73 -5.12 12.33 -1.88
N ALA A 74 -6.43 12.21 -2.06
CA ALA A 74 -7.28 13.39 -2.31
C ALA A 74 -7.45 14.24 -1.03
N SER A 75 -7.35 13.62 0.15
CA SER A 75 -7.37 14.30 1.46
C SER A 75 -6.73 13.45 2.57
N ALA A 76 -6.47 14.09 3.72
CA ALA A 76 -6.06 13.37 4.93
C ALA A 76 -7.13 12.40 5.43
N GLU A 77 -8.41 12.72 5.23
CA GLU A 77 -9.55 11.85 5.60
C GLU A 77 -9.56 10.57 4.77
N GLU A 78 -9.34 10.67 3.46
CA GLU A 78 -9.28 9.50 2.58
C GLU A 78 -8.12 8.56 2.96
N HIS A 79 -6.96 9.14 3.31
CA HIS A 79 -5.84 8.38 3.84
C HIS A 79 -6.21 7.64 5.14
N ALA A 80 -6.87 8.31 6.08
CA ALA A 80 -7.32 7.70 7.33
C ALA A 80 -8.37 6.58 7.10
N VAL A 81 -9.33 6.79 6.20
CA VAL A 81 -10.36 5.80 5.83
C VAL A 81 -9.73 4.54 5.22
N GLY A 82 -8.71 4.70 4.37
CA GLY A 82 -7.98 3.57 3.79
C GLY A 82 -7.37 2.66 4.86
N ILE A 83 -6.79 3.25 5.90
CA ILE A 83 -6.21 2.52 7.04
C ILE A 83 -7.30 1.87 7.89
N ALA A 84 -8.35 2.62 8.23
CA ALA A 84 -9.42 2.16 9.12
C ALA A 84 -10.20 0.95 8.57
N ARG A 85 -10.33 0.82 7.24
CA ARG A 85 -10.96 -0.35 6.60
C ARG A 85 -10.27 -1.67 6.93
N GLY A 86 -8.96 -1.65 7.20
CA GLY A 86 -8.22 -2.84 7.63
C GLY A 86 -8.43 -3.24 9.10
N GLY A 87 -9.00 -2.34 9.90
CA GLY A 87 -9.24 -2.56 11.33
C GLY A 87 -10.51 -3.35 11.65
N HIS A 88 -11.40 -3.48 10.66
CA HIS A 88 -12.69 -4.13 10.83
C HIS A 88 -12.78 -5.30 9.86
N VAL A 89 -12.76 -6.51 10.39
CA VAL A 89 -13.35 -7.64 9.70
C VAL A 89 -14.50 -8.17 10.53
N GLY A 90 -15.54 -8.60 9.81
CA GLY A 90 -16.89 -8.81 10.30
C GLY A 90 -16.98 -9.63 11.59
N ARG A 91 -17.91 -9.22 12.44
CA ARG A 91 -18.63 -10.13 13.32
C ARG A 91 -19.52 -11.05 12.48
#